data_AF-A0AAW1BDT5-F1
#
_entry.id   AF-A0AAW1BDT5-F1
#
_cell.length_a   1.000
_cell.length_b   1.000
_cell.length_c   1.000
_cell.angle_alpha   90.00
_cell.angle_beta   90.00
_cell.angle_gamma   90.00
#
_symmetry.space_group_name_H-M   'P 1'
#
loop_
_entity.id
_entity.type
_entity.pdbx_description
1 polymer ?
#
loop_
_entity_poly.entity_id
_entity_poly.type
_entity_poly.pdbx_seq_one_letter_code
_entity_poly.pdbx_strand_id
1 'polypeptide(L)'
;MPLFGNTFSPKKTPPRKSASLSNLHSLDRSTREIELGLEYGTPVMTLTGQSLKFENGQWITESFGSSGDRRETQRLRKRNQQLEEENNLLRLKVDLLLDMLSETTAESHLMEKELEELKNYSRRRKSLSRQNLLLYPLLSFSLTVMAALTPLSPEDLLPAKGGAGKTEELEEDTEEEEDELDETLTERLWGLTEMFPEGLRSAAGTTFDVSLSVAQKMYRFSRAALWIGTTSFMILVLPVVFETEKLQMEQQQQLQQRQILLGPNTGLSGGMSGALPSLPGKI
;
A
#
# COMPACT_ATOMS: atom_id res chain seq x y z
N MET A 1 75.73 -44.38 -51.56
CA MET A 1 75.08 -43.06 -51.36
C MET A 1 75.76 -42.09 -52.32
N PRO A 2 75.06 -41.20 -53.05
CA PRO A 2 73.73 -40.59 -52.82
C PRO A 2 72.63 -41.31 -53.64
N LEU A 3 71.39 -41.62 -53.23
CA LEU A 3 70.36 -41.00 -52.36
C LEU A 3 70.06 -39.55 -52.73
N PHE A 4 68.83 -39.30 -53.21
CA PHE A 4 68.24 -38.03 -53.67
C PHE A 4 68.36 -37.74 -55.17
N GLY A 5 67.45 -38.38 -55.93
CA GLY A 5 67.05 -37.89 -57.24
C GLY A 5 66.33 -36.54 -57.13
N ASN A 6 66.65 -35.67 -58.08
CA ASN A 6 66.24 -34.27 -58.20
C ASN A 6 64.76 -33.98 -57.88
N THR A 7 64.59 -33.13 -56.87
CA THR A 7 63.69 -31.97 -56.76
C THR A 7 62.42 -31.99 -57.62
N PHE A 8 61.30 -32.30 -56.95
CA PHE A 8 59.93 -31.96 -57.34
C PHE A 8 59.86 -30.63 -58.11
N SER A 9 59.51 -30.71 -59.38
CA SER A 9 59.28 -29.56 -60.27
C SER A 9 57.81 -29.57 -60.68
N PRO A 10 56.91 -29.03 -59.84
CA PRO A 10 55.48 -29.03 -60.17
C PRO A 10 55.28 -28.17 -61.41
N LYS A 11 54.59 -28.75 -62.42
CA LYS A 11 54.21 -28.04 -63.63
C LYS A 11 53.42 -26.79 -63.23
N LYS A 12 53.88 -25.60 -63.68
CA LYS A 12 53.14 -24.35 -63.47
C LYS A 12 51.73 -24.52 -64.05
N THR A 13 50.71 -24.41 -63.20
CA THR A 13 49.33 -24.34 -63.67
C THR A 13 49.21 -23.14 -64.62
N PRO A 14 48.53 -23.27 -65.78
CA PRO A 14 48.37 -22.15 -66.69
C PRO A 14 47.81 -20.94 -65.94
N PRO A 15 48.26 -19.71 -66.26
CA PRO A 15 47.78 -18.52 -65.58
C PRO A 15 46.26 -18.53 -65.65
N ARG A 16 45.61 -18.54 -64.47
CA ARG A 16 44.17 -18.32 -64.38
C ARG A 16 43.95 -16.96 -65.01
N LYS A 17 43.39 -16.94 -66.23
CA LYS A 17 42.91 -15.71 -66.85
C LYS A 17 41.92 -15.16 -65.82
N SER A 18 42.28 -14.09 -65.12
CA SER A 18 41.27 -13.28 -64.48
C SER A 18 40.22 -13.02 -65.56
N ALA A 19 38.94 -13.23 -65.24
CA ALA A 19 37.88 -12.80 -66.11
C ALA A 19 37.95 -11.28 -66.18
N SER A 20 38.85 -10.78 -67.03
CA SER A 20 38.93 -9.37 -67.37
C SER A 20 37.58 -9.07 -67.97
N LEU A 21 36.86 -8.11 -67.39
CA LEU A 21 35.57 -7.59 -67.86
C LEU A 21 35.68 -6.92 -69.26
N SER A 22 36.73 -7.21 -70.01
CA SER A 22 37.00 -6.74 -71.36
C SER A 22 36.07 -7.33 -72.42
N ASN A 23 35.28 -8.37 -72.10
CA ASN A 23 34.23 -8.88 -73.00
C ASN A 23 32.91 -8.07 -72.93
N LEU A 24 32.89 -6.94 -72.21
CA LEU A 24 31.71 -6.06 -72.09
C LEU A 24 31.23 -5.48 -73.43
N HIS A 25 32.11 -5.43 -74.44
CA HIS A 25 31.77 -5.00 -75.80
C HIS A 25 31.23 -6.10 -76.72
N SER A 26 31.44 -7.39 -76.40
CA SER A 26 30.93 -8.52 -77.19
C SER A 26 29.55 -8.99 -76.74
N LEU A 27 29.04 -8.48 -75.61
CA LEU A 27 27.69 -8.75 -75.15
C LEU A 27 26.73 -7.83 -75.91
N ASP A 28 25.62 -8.40 -76.38
CA ASP A 28 24.53 -7.63 -76.98
C ASP A 28 24.05 -6.55 -76.01
N ARG A 29 23.68 -5.39 -76.55
CA ARG A 29 23.29 -4.21 -75.77
C ARG A 29 22.23 -4.52 -74.71
N SER A 30 21.26 -5.37 -75.04
CA SER A 30 20.22 -5.84 -74.12
C SER A 30 20.78 -6.68 -72.97
N THR A 31 21.72 -7.58 -73.27
CA THR A 31 22.37 -8.44 -72.24
C THR A 31 23.23 -7.60 -71.30
N ARG A 32 23.93 -6.61 -71.86
CA ARG A 32 24.74 -5.65 -71.09
C ARG A 32 23.89 -4.78 -70.17
N GLU A 33 22.72 -4.35 -70.63
CA GLU A 33 21.78 -3.55 -69.85
C GLU A 33 21.10 -4.39 -68.74
N ILE A 34 20.90 -5.71 -68.93
CA ILE A 34 20.34 -6.60 -67.90
C ILE A 34 21.38 -6.98 -66.84
N GLU A 35 22.61 -7.30 -67.24
CA GLU A 35 23.64 -7.80 -66.30
C GLU A 35 24.41 -6.68 -65.59
N LEU A 36 24.56 -5.52 -66.22
CA LEU A 36 25.39 -4.41 -65.75
C LEU A 36 24.67 -3.05 -65.81
N GLY A 37 23.37 -3.04 -66.11
CA GLY A 37 22.58 -1.81 -66.09
C GLY A 37 22.34 -1.28 -64.69
N LEU A 38 21.89 -0.03 -64.62
CA LEU A 38 21.51 0.61 -63.36
C LEU A 38 20.14 0.14 -62.82
N GLU A 39 19.46 -0.76 -63.54
CA GLU A 39 18.16 -1.31 -63.14
C GLU A 39 18.38 -2.56 -62.27
N TYR A 40 18.92 -2.38 -61.06
CA TYR A 40 19.20 -3.47 -60.13
C TYR A 40 17.96 -4.01 -59.39
N GLY A 41 16.76 -3.56 -59.75
CA GLY A 41 15.50 -3.97 -59.13
C GLY A 41 15.47 -3.77 -57.61
N THR A 42 14.49 -4.38 -56.97
CA THR A 42 14.44 -4.47 -55.50
C THR A 42 15.53 -5.44 -55.02
N PRO A 43 16.39 -5.11 -54.04
CA PRO A 43 17.43 -6.01 -53.56
C PRO A 43 16.84 -7.34 -53.07
N VAL A 44 17.34 -8.46 -53.60
CA VAL A 44 16.95 -9.81 -53.18
C VAL A 44 18.17 -10.54 -52.62
N MET A 45 18.01 -11.20 -51.48
CA MET A 45 19.03 -12.01 -50.81
C MET A 45 18.54 -13.45 -50.72
N THR A 46 19.37 -14.42 -51.12
CA THR A 46 19.06 -15.84 -50.95
C THR A 46 19.93 -16.41 -49.84
N LEU A 47 19.31 -16.80 -48.72
CA LEU A 47 20.00 -17.41 -47.59
C LEU A 47 19.41 -18.78 -47.33
N THR A 48 20.25 -19.82 -47.29
CA THR A 48 19.82 -21.20 -46.98
C THR A 48 18.67 -21.74 -47.86
N GLY A 49 18.57 -21.29 -49.12
CA GLY A 49 17.48 -21.68 -50.03
C GLY A 49 16.17 -20.88 -49.88
N GLN A 50 16.12 -19.88 -49.01
CA GLN A 50 15.01 -18.93 -48.90
C GLN A 50 15.39 -17.62 -49.60
N SER A 51 14.52 -17.14 -50.49
CA SER A 51 14.65 -15.83 -51.15
C SER A 51 14.00 -14.75 -50.28
N LEU A 52 14.70 -13.65 -50.03
CA LEU A 52 14.27 -12.50 -49.22
C LEU A 52 14.32 -11.25 -50.10
N LYS A 53 13.19 -10.56 -50.29
CA LYS A 53 13.11 -9.29 -51.03
C LYS A 53 13.10 -8.10 -50.06
N PHE A 54 13.84 -7.04 -50.36
CA PHE A 54 13.91 -5.85 -49.53
C PHE A 54 12.86 -4.80 -49.93
N GLU A 55 11.74 -4.73 -49.23
CA GLU A 55 10.63 -3.84 -49.57
C GLU A 55 10.33 -2.90 -48.38
N ASN A 56 10.17 -1.59 -48.63
CA ASN A 56 9.84 -0.58 -47.61
C ASN A 56 10.75 -0.57 -46.37
N GLY A 57 12.05 -0.83 -46.54
CA GLY A 57 13.01 -0.81 -45.44
C GLY A 57 13.12 -2.13 -44.66
N GLN A 58 12.42 -3.19 -45.06
CA GLN A 58 12.42 -4.50 -44.39
C GLN A 58 12.71 -5.65 -45.37
N TRP A 59 13.43 -6.68 -44.89
CA TRP A 59 13.63 -7.92 -45.63
C TRP A 59 12.41 -8.83 -45.45
N ILE A 60 11.70 -9.13 -46.53
CA ILE A 60 10.48 -9.96 -46.56
C ILE A 60 10.81 -11.27 -47.26
N THR A 61 10.52 -12.41 -46.64
CA THR A 61 10.69 -13.72 -47.29
C THR A 61 9.72 -13.85 -48.46
N GLU A 62 10.23 -14.23 -49.63
CA GLU A 62 9.47 -14.69 -50.79
C GLU A 62 8.88 -16.08 -50.47
N SER A 63 7.88 -16.07 -49.58
CA SER A 63 7.36 -17.26 -48.94
C SER A 63 6.37 -17.98 -49.86
N PHE A 64 6.84 -19.00 -50.59
CA PHE A 64 5.98 -20.11 -51.00
C PHE A 64 5.74 -21.01 -49.77
N GLY A 65 4.79 -20.64 -48.91
CA GLY A 65 4.48 -21.36 -47.67
C GLY A 65 3.48 -20.69 -46.73
N SER A 66 2.45 -20.04 -47.29
CA SER A 66 1.50 -19.16 -46.56
C SER A 66 0.39 -19.90 -45.78
N SER A 67 0.77 -20.71 -44.79
CA SER A 67 -0.24 -21.31 -43.87
C SER A 67 0.20 -21.33 -42.40
N GLY A 68 1.47 -21.64 -42.11
CA GLY A 68 2.02 -21.59 -40.75
C GLY A 68 2.15 -20.16 -40.22
N ASP A 69 2.76 -19.29 -41.02
CA ASP A 69 3.06 -17.90 -40.64
C ASP A 69 1.79 -17.05 -40.48
N ARG A 70 0.77 -17.30 -41.31
CA ARG A 70 -0.56 -16.69 -41.16
C ARG A 70 -1.27 -17.10 -39.87
N ARG A 71 -1.07 -18.33 -39.41
CA ARG A 71 -1.64 -18.84 -38.17
C ARG A 71 -0.91 -18.28 -36.95
N GLU A 72 0.41 -18.14 -37.04
CA GLU A 72 1.24 -17.56 -35.98
C GLU A 72 1.00 -16.05 -35.84
N THR A 73 0.96 -15.30 -36.95
CA THR A 73 0.58 -13.89 -36.94
C THR A 73 -0.83 -13.67 -36.40
N GLN A 74 -1.77 -14.57 -36.69
CA GLN A 74 -3.12 -14.51 -36.11
C GLN A 74 -3.13 -14.78 -34.59
N ARG A 75 -2.30 -15.71 -34.11
CA ARG A 75 -2.13 -15.98 -32.67
C ARG A 75 -1.49 -14.80 -31.94
N LEU A 76 -0.47 -14.18 -32.55
CA LEU A 76 0.20 -13.01 -32.01
C LEU A 76 -0.72 -11.79 -31.94
N ARG A 77 -1.60 -11.61 -32.93
CA ARG A 77 -2.64 -10.58 -32.89
C ARG A 77 -3.64 -10.81 -31.77
N LYS A 78 -4.11 -12.05 -31.57
CA LYS A 78 -4.99 -12.38 -30.44
C LYS A 78 -4.34 -12.13 -29.09
N ARG A 79 -3.07 -12.50 -28.93
CA ARG A 79 -2.32 -12.21 -27.70
C ARG A 79 -2.10 -10.72 -27.47
N ASN A 80 -1.78 -9.95 -28.51
CA ASN A 80 -1.66 -8.49 -28.37
C ASN A 80 -2.99 -7.87 -27.95
N GLN A 81 -4.11 -8.30 -28.56
CA GLN A 81 -5.43 -7.83 -28.20
C GLN A 81 -5.77 -8.16 -26.73
N GLN A 82 -5.48 -9.38 -26.28
CA GLN A 82 -5.66 -9.77 -24.88
C GLN A 82 -4.80 -8.93 -23.94
N LEU A 83 -3.52 -8.72 -24.29
CA LEU A 83 -2.63 -7.89 -23.50
C LEU A 83 -3.10 -6.43 -23.45
N GLU A 84 -3.69 -5.92 -24.52
CA GLU A 84 -4.26 -4.57 -24.56
C GLU A 84 -5.52 -4.44 -23.70
N GLU A 85 -6.41 -5.42 -23.75
CA GLU A 85 -7.60 -5.51 -22.88
C GLU A 85 -7.19 -5.67 -21.40
N GLU A 86 -6.20 -6.51 -21.10
CA GLU A 86 -5.64 -6.65 -19.75
C GLU A 86 -5.00 -5.34 -19.28
N ASN A 87 -4.26 -4.62 -20.14
CA ASN A 87 -3.68 -3.34 -19.79
C ASN A 87 -4.76 -2.30 -19.47
N ASN A 88 -5.84 -2.27 -20.27
CA ASN A 88 -6.97 -1.40 -20.04
C ASN A 88 -7.67 -1.73 -18.71
N LEU A 89 -7.93 -3.01 -18.46
CA LEU A 89 -8.51 -3.47 -17.19
C LEU A 89 -7.62 -3.11 -15.99
N LEU A 90 -6.31 -3.29 -16.12
CA LEU A 90 -5.37 -2.94 -15.06
C LEU A 90 -5.38 -1.44 -14.76
N ARG A 91 -5.45 -0.59 -15.80
CA ARG A 91 -5.59 0.86 -15.62
C ARG A 91 -6.88 1.21 -14.89
N LEU A 92 -8.02 0.68 -15.34
CA LEU A 92 -9.30 0.89 -14.66
C LEU A 92 -9.29 0.41 -13.21
N LYS A 93 -8.62 -0.71 -12.92
CA LYS A 93 -8.51 -1.25 -11.56
C LYS A 93 -7.65 -0.35 -10.67
N VAL A 94 -6.58 0.23 -11.21
CA VAL A 94 -5.75 1.21 -10.49
C VAL A 94 -6.54 2.48 -10.22
N ASP A 95 -7.26 3.01 -11.21
CA ASP A 95 -8.05 4.23 -11.06
C ASP A 95 -9.16 4.05 -10.01
N LEU A 96 -9.91 2.94 -10.06
CA LEU A 96 -10.93 2.63 -9.05
C LEU A 96 -10.33 2.45 -7.65
N LEU A 97 -9.18 1.79 -7.54
CA LEU A 97 -8.50 1.63 -6.25
C LEU A 97 -8.01 2.96 -5.69
N LEU A 98 -7.50 3.85 -6.55
CA LEU A 98 -7.12 5.20 -6.15
C LEU A 98 -8.33 6.00 -5.69
N ASP A 99 -9.44 5.94 -6.41
CA ASP A 99 -10.69 6.61 -6.03
C ASP A 99 -11.19 6.08 -4.67
N MET A 100 -11.31 4.77 -4.48
CA MET A 100 -11.73 4.19 -3.19
C MET A 100 -10.77 4.55 -2.05
N LEU A 101 -9.46 4.56 -2.29
CA LEU A 101 -8.49 4.97 -1.26
C LEU A 101 -8.60 6.46 -0.94
N SER A 102 -8.85 7.30 -1.94
CA SER A 102 -9.05 8.73 -1.74
C SER A 102 -10.35 9.02 -0.97
N GLU A 103 -11.43 8.30 -1.28
CA GLU A 103 -12.72 8.39 -0.61
C GLU A 103 -12.63 7.93 0.84
N THR A 104 -12.07 6.74 1.09
CA THR A 104 -11.87 6.23 2.46
C THR A 104 -10.95 7.14 3.29
N THR A 105 -9.94 7.78 2.67
CA THR A 105 -9.09 8.77 3.34
C THR A 105 -9.89 10.03 3.69
N ALA A 106 -10.75 10.51 2.79
CA ALA A 106 -11.62 11.65 3.06
C ALA A 106 -12.64 11.35 4.17
N GLU A 107 -13.29 10.19 4.13
CA GLU A 107 -14.20 9.72 5.18
C GLU A 107 -13.50 9.60 6.54
N SER A 108 -12.28 9.04 6.58
CA SER A 108 -11.50 8.94 7.81
C SER A 108 -11.19 10.32 8.40
N HIS A 109 -10.81 11.30 7.58
CA HIS A 109 -10.56 12.66 8.03
C HIS A 109 -11.84 13.37 8.50
N LEU A 110 -12.99 13.04 7.92
CA LEU A 110 -14.29 13.56 8.35
C LEU A 110 -14.65 12.99 9.74
N MET A 111 -14.55 11.67 9.91
CA MET A 111 -14.76 11.02 11.22
C MET A 111 -13.82 11.53 12.31
N GLU A 112 -12.56 11.80 11.97
CA GLU A 112 -11.58 12.36 12.92
C GLU A 112 -12.00 13.76 13.39
N LYS A 113 -12.49 14.61 12.49
CA LYS A 113 -13.02 15.94 12.84
C LYS A 113 -14.25 15.86 13.74
N GLU A 114 -15.21 14.98 13.42
CA GLU A 114 -16.39 14.79 14.27
C GLU A 114 -16.02 14.32 15.68
N LEU A 115 -15.03 13.42 15.81
CA LEU A 115 -14.50 12.99 17.10
C LEU A 115 -13.84 14.15 17.87
N GLU A 116 -13.06 14.98 17.19
CA GLU A 116 -12.45 16.16 17.79
C GLU A 116 -13.49 17.16 18.29
N GLU A 117 -14.55 17.40 17.50
CA GLU A 117 -15.66 18.26 17.87
C GLU A 117 -16.41 17.72 19.09
N LEU A 118 -16.77 16.44 19.11
CA LEU A 118 -17.39 15.79 20.26
C LEU A 118 -16.50 15.86 21.50
N LYS A 119 -15.19 15.65 21.34
CA LYS A 119 -14.21 15.76 22.43
C LYS A 119 -14.15 17.19 22.96
N ASN A 120 -14.12 18.19 22.09
CA ASN A 120 -14.11 19.60 22.45
C ASN A 120 -15.41 20.02 23.14
N TYR A 121 -16.57 19.57 22.64
CA TYR A 121 -17.86 19.74 23.28
C TYR A 121 -17.87 19.14 24.69
N SER A 122 -17.37 17.91 24.87
CA SER A 122 -17.26 17.29 26.20
C SER A 122 -16.33 18.06 27.14
N ARG A 123 -15.21 18.60 26.62
CA ARG A 123 -14.27 19.42 27.41
C ARG A 123 -14.92 20.71 27.86
N ARG A 124 -15.63 21.42 26.96
CA ARG A 124 -16.39 22.63 27.28
C ARG A 124 -17.49 22.34 28.30
N ARG A 125 -18.24 21.24 28.15
CA ARG A 125 -19.25 20.85 29.13
C ARG A 125 -18.62 20.57 30.50
N LYS A 126 -17.48 19.87 30.55
CA LYS A 126 -16.72 19.62 31.80
C LYS A 126 -16.20 20.91 32.44
N SER A 127 -15.73 21.90 31.65
CA SER A 127 -15.28 23.18 32.20
C SER A 127 -16.44 24.00 32.74
N LEU A 128 -17.59 24.01 32.05
CA LEU A 128 -18.82 24.65 32.53
C LEU A 128 -19.33 24.00 33.81
N SER A 129 -19.35 22.67 33.90
CA SER A 129 -19.70 21.96 35.13
C SER A 129 -18.74 22.27 36.28
N ARG A 130 -17.43 22.40 36.01
CA ARG A 130 -16.45 22.81 37.03
C ARG A 130 -16.65 24.26 37.48
N GLN A 131 -16.91 25.19 36.56
CA GLN A 131 -17.19 26.58 36.90
C GLN A 131 -18.47 26.70 37.72
N ASN A 132 -19.55 26.02 37.33
CA ASN A 132 -20.79 25.98 38.11
C ASN A 132 -20.57 25.35 39.49
N LEU A 133 -19.81 24.25 39.59
CA LEU A 133 -19.48 23.64 40.89
C LEU A 133 -18.69 24.56 41.82
N LEU A 134 -17.91 25.52 41.27
CA LEU A 134 -17.24 26.56 42.05
C LEU A 134 -18.14 27.76 42.35
N LEU A 135 -19.10 28.07 41.47
CA LEU A 135 -20.02 29.19 41.62
C LEU A 135 -21.13 28.91 42.64
N TYR A 136 -21.66 27.69 42.71
CA TYR A 136 -22.68 27.29 43.68
C TYR A 136 -22.26 27.48 45.15
N PRO A 137 -21.07 27.04 45.61
CA PRO A 137 -20.63 27.28 46.99
C PRO A 137 -20.35 28.76 47.26
N LEU A 138 -19.90 29.54 46.27
CA LEU A 138 -19.70 30.99 46.43
C LEU A 138 -21.03 31.73 46.55
N LEU A 139 -22.01 31.40 45.72
CA LEU A 139 -23.37 31.95 45.79
C LEU A 139 -24.10 31.51 47.07
N SER A 140 -23.97 30.25 47.48
CA SER A 140 -24.56 29.77 48.74
C SER A 140 -23.89 30.42 49.94
N PHE A 141 -22.56 30.58 49.93
CA PHE A 141 -21.85 31.25 51.02
C PHE A 141 -22.24 32.73 51.11
N SER A 142 -22.36 33.42 49.97
CA SER A 142 -22.87 34.80 49.95
C SER A 142 -24.31 34.90 50.45
N LEU A 143 -25.20 33.98 50.04
CA LEU A 143 -26.60 33.94 50.49
C LEU A 143 -26.70 33.62 51.99
N THR A 144 -25.90 32.69 52.51
CA THR A 144 -25.83 32.37 53.94
C THR A 144 -25.26 33.54 54.76
N VAL A 145 -24.22 34.23 54.27
CA VAL A 145 -23.67 35.43 54.92
C VAL A 145 -24.70 36.57 54.93
N MET A 146 -25.44 36.77 53.83
CA MET A 146 -26.54 37.75 53.78
C MET A 146 -27.69 37.39 54.72
N ALA A 147 -28.06 36.11 54.82
CA ALA A 147 -29.09 35.63 55.75
C ALA A 147 -28.64 35.69 57.22
N ALA A 148 -27.34 35.55 57.50
CA ALA A 148 -26.78 35.68 58.85
C ALA A 148 -26.67 37.14 59.33
N LEU A 149 -26.76 38.12 58.41
CA LEU A 149 -26.74 39.55 58.74
C LEU A 149 -28.14 40.12 59.05
N THR A 150 -29.20 39.32 58.95
CA THR A 150 -30.55 39.70 59.42
C THR A 150 -30.80 39.14 60.83
N PRO A 151 -30.96 39.99 61.86
CA PRO A 151 -31.19 39.52 63.22
C PRO A 151 -32.64 39.05 63.38
N LEU A 152 -32.84 37.74 63.54
CA LEU A 152 -34.14 37.17 63.93
C LEU A 152 -34.22 37.09 65.46
N SER A 153 -35.22 37.75 66.04
CA SER A 153 -35.68 37.61 67.42
C SER A 153 -37.01 36.82 67.43
N PRO A 154 -37.33 36.03 68.49
CA PRO A 154 -38.34 34.98 68.42
C PRO A 154 -39.74 35.41 68.92
N GLU A 155 -40.70 34.48 68.76
CA GLU A 155 -42.13 34.48 69.18
C GLU A 155 -43.13 34.92 68.07
N ASP A 156 -43.84 33.94 67.46
CA ASP A 156 -45.26 33.70 67.74
C ASP A 156 -45.91 32.65 66.79
N LEU A 157 -46.69 31.75 67.41
CA LEU A 157 -47.87 31.00 66.96
C LEU A 157 -48.22 30.87 65.46
N LEU A 158 -48.41 29.62 65.02
CA LEU A 158 -49.27 29.20 63.89
C LEU A 158 -50.77 29.58 64.14
N PRO A 159 -51.78 29.33 63.26
CA PRO A 159 -51.88 29.01 61.80
C PRO A 159 -53.01 29.77 61.03
N ALA A 160 -53.03 29.81 59.68
CA ALA A 160 -54.24 29.95 58.80
C ALA A 160 -53.81 30.02 57.31
N LYS A 161 -54.27 29.21 56.34
CA LYS A 161 -55.60 28.92 55.72
C LYS A 161 -55.92 29.80 54.49
N GLY A 162 -56.11 29.14 53.33
CA GLY A 162 -56.86 29.60 52.12
C GLY A 162 -56.04 30.45 51.14
N GLY A 163 -56.19 30.45 49.81
CA GLY A 163 -57.08 29.83 48.81
C GLY A 163 -56.56 30.32 47.42
N ALA A 164 -56.49 29.47 46.39
CA ALA A 164 -57.40 29.38 45.23
C ALA A 164 -57.51 30.62 44.28
N GLY A 165 -57.29 30.37 42.97
CA GLY A 165 -57.66 31.20 41.79
C GLY A 165 -56.44 31.67 40.98
N LYS A 166 -56.18 31.42 39.69
CA LYS A 166 -56.87 31.04 38.43
C LYS A 166 -56.73 32.18 37.37
N THR A 167 -56.56 31.79 36.09
CA THR A 167 -56.77 32.53 34.79
C THR A 167 -55.77 33.65 34.45
N GLU A 168 -55.30 33.89 33.21
CA GLU A 168 -55.54 33.35 31.86
C GLU A 168 -54.47 33.93 30.89
N GLU A 169 -54.27 33.24 29.77
CA GLU A 169 -53.94 33.71 28.40
C GLU A 169 -52.67 34.52 28.07
N LEU A 170 -51.86 33.97 27.15
CA LEU A 170 -51.42 34.67 25.93
C LEU A 170 -50.90 33.65 24.90
N GLU A 171 -51.62 33.56 23.77
CA GLU A 171 -51.21 32.92 22.53
C GLU A 171 -50.16 33.81 21.85
N GLU A 172 -49.05 33.23 21.39
CA GLU A 172 -48.18 33.83 20.39
C GLU A 172 -47.93 32.77 19.31
N ASP A 173 -48.46 33.06 18.11
CA ASP A 173 -48.19 32.37 16.86
C ASP A 173 -46.68 32.22 16.66
N THR A 174 -46.23 31.01 16.37
CA THR A 174 -45.01 30.81 15.58
C THR A 174 -45.32 29.73 14.57
N GLU A 175 -45.48 30.17 13.32
CA GLU A 175 -45.46 29.33 12.14
C GLU A 175 -44.10 28.61 12.09
N GLU A 176 -44.06 27.35 12.52
CA GLU A 176 -42.94 26.45 12.21
C GLU A 176 -43.39 25.52 11.10
N GLU A 177 -42.81 25.73 9.91
CA GLU A 177 -42.76 24.76 8.83
C GLU A 177 -42.22 23.43 9.41
N GLU A 178 -43.10 22.46 9.67
CA GLU A 178 -42.72 21.06 9.93
C GLU A 178 -42.21 20.45 8.62
N ASP A 179 -40.98 20.83 8.25
CA ASP A 179 -40.17 20.09 7.30
C ASP A 179 -39.87 18.72 7.91
N GLU A 180 -40.66 17.73 7.50
CA GLU A 180 -40.23 16.39 7.08
C GLU A 180 -38.90 15.92 7.71
N LEU A 181 -38.91 15.69 9.03
CA LEU A 181 -37.87 14.91 9.69
C LEU A 181 -38.02 13.48 9.20
N ASP A 182 -37.28 13.13 8.14
CA ASP A 182 -37.17 11.79 7.58
C ASP A 182 -37.10 10.75 8.70
N GLU A 183 -38.10 9.86 8.75
CA GLU A 183 -38.23 8.75 9.71
C GLU A 183 -36.85 8.20 10.10
N THR A 184 -36.43 8.49 11.34
CA THR A 184 -35.05 8.21 11.72
C THR A 184 -34.79 6.71 11.65
N LEU A 185 -33.61 6.29 11.21
CA LEU A 185 -33.24 4.86 11.17
C LEU A 185 -33.44 4.20 12.55
N THR A 186 -33.33 4.97 13.62
CA THR A 186 -33.66 4.57 14.99
C THR A 186 -35.15 4.27 15.19
N GLU A 187 -36.07 5.06 14.65
CA GLU A 187 -37.51 4.79 14.69
C GLU A 187 -37.88 3.56 13.85
N ARG A 188 -37.25 3.38 12.68
CA ARG A 188 -37.44 2.17 11.86
C ARG A 188 -36.87 0.92 12.54
N LEU A 189 -35.67 0.99 13.12
CA LEU A 189 -35.08 -0.12 13.89
C LEU A 189 -35.90 -0.41 15.14
N TRP A 190 -36.43 0.62 15.78
CA TRP A 190 -37.31 0.47 16.94
C TRP A 190 -38.63 -0.18 16.56
N GLY A 191 -39.29 0.26 15.49
CA GLY A 191 -40.50 -0.37 14.95
C GLY A 191 -40.27 -1.81 14.49
N LEU A 192 -39.13 -2.09 13.85
CA LEU A 192 -38.73 -3.46 13.49
C LEU A 192 -38.50 -4.34 14.71
N THR A 193 -37.90 -3.81 15.79
CA THR A 193 -37.76 -4.57 17.02
C THR A 193 -39.12 -4.90 17.63
N GLU A 194 -40.13 -4.03 17.48
CA GLU A 194 -41.50 -4.15 18.02
C GLU A 194 -42.31 -5.31 17.44
N MET A 195 -41.97 -5.79 16.23
CA MET A 195 -42.64 -6.93 15.61
C MET A 195 -42.13 -8.31 16.06
N PHE A 196 -41.03 -8.40 16.84
CA PHE A 196 -40.44 -9.69 17.23
C PHE A 196 -40.93 -10.18 18.60
N PRO A 197 -41.30 -11.46 18.74
CA PRO A 197 -41.78 -12.04 20.00
C PRO A 197 -40.72 -11.97 21.11
N GLU A 198 -41.16 -11.83 22.37
CA GLU A 198 -40.28 -11.65 23.55
C GLU A 198 -39.23 -12.76 23.72
N GLY A 199 -39.54 -13.97 23.25
CA GLY A 199 -38.58 -15.08 23.23
C GLY A 199 -37.33 -14.81 22.36
N LEU A 200 -37.47 -14.10 21.23
CA LEU A 200 -36.35 -13.74 20.37
C LEU A 200 -35.56 -12.54 20.92
N ARG A 201 -36.24 -11.55 21.52
CA ARG A 201 -35.56 -10.41 22.19
C ARG A 201 -34.78 -10.88 23.43
N SER A 202 -35.36 -11.78 24.23
CA SER A 202 -34.69 -12.37 25.39
C SER A 202 -33.52 -13.27 24.96
N ALA A 203 -33.70 -14.13 23.95
CA ALA A 203 -32.62 -14.93 23.40
C ALA A 203 -31.50 -14.05 22.83
N ALA A 204 -31.81 -13.03 22.02
CA ALA A 204 -30.83 -12.08 21.49
C ALA A 204 -30.08 -11.36 22.61
N GLY A 205 -30.79 -10.87 23.64
CA GLY A 205 -30.18 -10.28 24.84
C GLY A 205 -29.22 -11.22 25.55
N THR A 206 -29.63 -12.46 25.83
CA THR A 206 -28.74 -13.46 26.45
C THR A 206 -27.55 -13.82 25.57
N THR A 207 -27.70 -13.90 24.25
CA THR A 207 -26.55 -14.15 23.35
C THR A 207 -25.60 -12.96 23.32
N PHE A 208 -26.12 -11.73 23.38
CA PHE A 208 -25.32 -10.52 23.43
C PHE A 208 -24.57 -10.40 24.78
N ASP A 209 -25.24 -10.69 25.89
CA ASP A 209 -24.63 -10.69 27.23
C ASP A 209 -23.61 -11.83 27.40
N VAL A 210 -23.89 -13.00 26.83
CA VAL A 210 -22.93 -14.11 26.75
C VAL A 210 -21.73 -13.71 25.91
N SER A 211 -21.94 -13.09 24.74
CA SER A 211 -20.88 -12.57 23.88
C SER A 211 -20.01 -11.54 24.62
N LEU A 212 -20.65 -10.59 25.31
CA LEU A 212 -19.96 -9.57 26.09
C LEU A 212 -19.20 -10.17 27.28
N SER A 213 -19.78 -11.19 27.93
CA SER A 213 -19.13 -11.94 29.01
C SER A 213 -17.93 -12.76 28.53
N VAL A 214 -18.03 -13.37 27.35
CA VAL A 214 -16.93 -14.10 26.70
C VAL A 214 -15.82 -13.13 26.32
N ALA A 215 -16.15 -11.98 25.73
CA ALA A 215 -15.18 -10.95 25.38
C ALA A 215 -14.44 -10.43 26.63
N GLN A 216 -15.15 -10.14 27.72
CA GLN A 216 -14.55 -9.71 28.98
C GLN A 216 -13.64 -10.80 29.59
N LYS A 217 -14.07 -12.07 29.57
CA LYS A 217 -13.24 -13.20 30.04
C LYS A 217 -12.01 -13.41 29.16
N MET A 218 -12.16 -13.32 27.83
CA MET A 218 -11.07 -13.45 26.88
C MET A 218 -10.05 -12.32 27.04
N TYR A 219 -10.52 -11.09 27.30
CA TYR A 219 -9.64 -9.96 27.61
C TYR A 219 -8.85 -10.19 28.91
N ARG A 220 -9.51 -10.65 29.99
CA ARG A 220 -8.84 -10.96 31.25
C ARG A 220 -7.86 -12.13 31.14
N PHE A 221 -8.24 -13.17 30.39
CA PHE A 221 -7.37 -14.30 30.08
C PHE A 221 -6.16 -13.86 29.25
N SER A 222 -6.37 -13.09 28.18
CA SER A 222 -5.31 -12.57 27.33
C SER A 222 -4.32 -11.72 28.12
N ARG A 223 -4.80 -10.83 28.99
CA ARG A 223 -3.93 -10.02 29.86
C ARG A 223 -3.12 -10.90 30.82
N ALA A 224 -3.71 -11.94 31.38
CA ALA A 224 -3.00 -12.88 32.25
C ALA A 224 -2.00 -13.75 31.48
N ALA A 225 -2.39 -14.28 30.33
CA ALA A 225 -1.55 -15.11 29.47
C ALA A 225 -0.36 -14.30 28.91
N LEU A 226 -0.57 -13.05 28.53
CA LEU A 226 0.49 -12.15 28.07
C LEU A 226 1.46 -11.83 29.20
N TRP A 227 0.96 -11.57 30.42
CA TRP A 227 1.82 -11.34 31.57
C TRP A 227 2.67 -12.57 31.92
N ILE A 228 2.04 -13.74 31.98
CA ILE A 228 2.74 -15.00 32.27
C ILE A 228 3.71 -15.36 31.14
N GLY A 229 3.30 -15.18 29.88
CA GLY A 229 4.13 -15.45 28.70
C GLY A 229 5.35 -14.54 28.64
N THR A 230 5.17 -13.24 28.82
CA THR A 230 6.27 -12.27 28.83
C THR A 230 7.23 -12.51 29.99
N THR A 231 6.73 -12.78 31.20
CA THR A 231 7.59 -13.08 32.37
C THR A 231 8.32 -14.41 32.21
N SER A 232 7.64 -15.45 31.71
CA SER A 232 8.26 -16.76 31.42
C SER A 232 9.33 -16.66 30.35
N PHE A 233 9.03 -15.98 29.23
CA PHE A 233 10.00 -15.72 28.17
C PHE A 233 11.20 -14.94 28.70
N MET A 234 10.95 -13.90 29.51
CA MET A 234 12.03 -13.09 30.07
C MET A 234 12.91 -13.89 31.02
N ILE A 235 12.38 -14.81 31.82
CA ILE A 235 13.21 -15.63 32.71
C ILE A 235 14.05 -16.66 31.94
N LEU A 236 13.51 -17.23 30.86
CA LEU A 236 14.18 -18.31 30.12
C LEU A 236 15.15 -17.81 29.05
N VAL A 237 14.80 -16.75 28.34
CA VAL A 237 15.55 -16.29 27.17
C VAL A 237 16.63 -15.28 27.54
N LEU A 238 16.39 -14.44 28.56
CA LEU A 238 17.32 -13.38 28.96
C LEU A 238 18.68 -13.92 29.47
N PRO A 239 18.77 -15.02 30.24
CA PRO A 239 20.06 -15.64 30.57
C PRO A 239 20.80 -16.17 29.33
N VAL A 240 20.09 -16.81 28.40
CA VAL A 240 20.67 -17.38 27.17
C VAL A 240 21.18 -16.28 26.26
N VAL A 241 20.42 -15.20 26.08
CA VAL A 241 20.84 -14.04 25.28
C VAL A 241 22.09 -13.42 25.88
N PHE A 242 22.13 -13.20 27.20
CA PHE A 242 23.32 -12.66 27.84
C PHE A 242 24.53 -13.58 27.74
N GLU A 243 24.38 -14.89 27.82
CA GLU A 243 25.49 -15.81 27.57
C GLU A 243 26.00 -15.67 26.13
N THR A 244 25.10 -15.62 25.15
CA THR A 244 25.49 -15.47 23.73
C THR A 244 26.15 -14.12 23.43
N GLU A 245 25.64 -13.02 24.00
CA GLU A 245 26.22 -11.68 23.82
C GLU A 245 27.54 -11.53 24.57
N LYS A 246 27.66 -12.12 25.76
CA LYS A 246 28.91 -12.12 26.52
C LYS A 246 30.00 -12.86 25.75
N LEU A 247 29.68 -14.01 25.17
CA LEU A 247 30.62 -14.76 24.33
C LEU A 247 31.01 -13.96 23.08
N GLN A 248 30.07 -13.21 22.49
CA GLN A 248 30.33 -12.34 21.34
C GLN A 248 31.22 -11.14 21.69
N MET A 249 30.95 -10.48 22.83
CA MET A 249 31.77 -9.39 23.38
C MET A 249 33.18 -9.87 23.71
N GLU A 250 33.33 -11.06 24.28
CA GLU A 250 34.65 -11.63 24.60
C GLU A 250 35.45 -11.94 23.33
N GLN A 251 34.82 -12.46 22.28
CA GLN A 251 35.49 -12.64 20.99
C GLN A 251 35.91 -11.28 20.37
N GLN A 252 35.05 -10.26 20.44
CA GLN A 252 35.40 -8.91 19.98
C GLN A 252 36.54 -8.29 20.78
N GLN A 253 36.55 -8.47 22.10
CA GLN A 253 37.63 -8.00 22.96
C GLN A 253 38.92 -8.77 22.72
N GLN A 254 38.87 -10.09 22.49
CA GLN A 254 40.05 -10.87 22.10
C GLN A 254 40.59 -10.43 20.75
N LEU A 255 39.73 -10.11 19.77
CA LEU A 255 40.14 -9.53 18.49
C LEU A 255 40.78 -8.15 18.68
N GLN A 256 40.18 -7.27 19.49
CA GLN A 256 40.78 -5.97 19.83
C GLN A 256 42.08 -6.13 20.61
N GLN A 257 42.18 -7.03 21.58
CA GLN A 257 43.40 -7.33 22.31
C GLN A 257 44.49 -7.88 21.38
N ARG A 258 44.14 -8.71 20.39
CA ARG A 258 45.09 -9.13 19.34
C ARG A 258 45.52 -7.96 18.45
N GLN A 259 44.63 -7.03 18.13
CA GLN A 259 44.99 -5.80 17.40
C GLN A 259 45.81 -4.80 18.25
N ILE A 260 45.64 -4.79 19.57
CA ILE A 260 46.38 -3.92 20.49
C ILE A 260 47.76 -4.52 20.80
N LEU A 261 47.86 -5.84 20.96
CA LEU A 261 49.11 -6.55 21.24
C LEU A 261 50.01 -6.71 19.99
N LEU A 262 49.40 -6.77 18.80
CA LEU A 262 50.13 -6.74 17.51
C LEU A 262 50.24 -5.33 16.93
N GLY A 263 49.76 -4.30 17.65
CA GLY A 263 49.60 -2.95 17.13
C GLY A 263 48.68 -2.90 15.89
N PRO A 264 48.22 -1.70 15.50
CA PRO A 264 47.35 -1.52 14.33
C PRO A 264 47.91 -2.02 12.98
N ASN A 265 49.11 -2.62 12.91
CA ASN A 265 49.80 -2.93 11.65
C ASN A 265 50.67 -4.21 11.61
N THR A 266 50.58 -5.16 12.54
CA THR A 266 51.30 -6.45 12.36
C THR A 266 50.35 -7.64 12.26
N GLY A 267 49.78 -7.85 11.06
CA GLY A 267 49.05 -9.09 10.78
C GLY A 267 48.31 -9.15 9.46
N LEU A 268 47.87 -8.02 8.91
CA LEU A 268 47.25 -7.93 7.58
C LEU A 268 48.22 -7.30 6.56
N SER A 269 49.43 -7.85 6.46
CA SER A 269 50.14 -7.85 5.18
C SER A 269 49.87 -9.20 4.54
N GLY A 270 48.81 -9.27 3.74
CA GLY A 270 48.45 -10.52 3.05
C GLY A 270 47.03 -10.59 2.52
N GLY A 271 46.60 -9.59 1.75
CA GLY A 271 45.55 -9.75 0.74
C GLY A 271 44.11 -9.84 1.24
N MET A 272 43.38 -8.73 1.18
CA MET A 272 42.34 -8.56 0.16
C MET A 272 41.75 -7.14 0.24
N SER A 273 41.52 -6.59 -0.94
CA SER A 273 40.97 -5.28 -1.22
C SER A 273 39.59 -5.02 -0.60
N GLY A 274 39.44 -3.81 -0.05
CA GLY A 274 38.27 -2.94 -0.22
C GLY A 274 36.87 -3.52 0.05
N ALA A 275 36.38 -3.35 1.27
CA ALA A 275 34.97 -3.21 1.55
C ALA A 275 34.78 -2.22 2.71
N LEU A 276 34.52 -0.95 2.39
CA LEU A 276 34.01 0.03 3.35
C LEU A 276 32.49 -0.16 3.47
N PRO A 277 31.91 -0.23 4.68
CA PRO A 277 30.47 -0.07 4.86
C PRO A 277 30.13 1.42 4.97
N SER A 278 29.24 1.91 4.10
CA SER A 278 28.67 3.26 4.17
C SER A 278 27.60 3.34 5.26
N LEU A 279 27.71 4.34 6.14
CA LEU A 279 26.76 4.68 7.20
C LEU A 279 25.42 5.21 6.65
N PRO A 280 24.30 5.08 7.41
CA PRO A 280 22.99 5.54 7.00
C PRO A 280 22.78 7.03 7.37
N GLY A 281 22.55 7.86 6.35
CA GLY A 281 22.24 9.28 6.48
C GLY A 281 20.78 9.57 6.13
N LYS A 282 19.96 9.72 7.16
CA LYS A 282 18.90 10.74 7.34
C LYS A 282 18.39 11.47 6.08
N ILE A 283 17.22 11.06 5.57
CA ILE A 283 16.03 11.89 5.31
C ILE A 283 14.80 11.02 5.57
#